data_AF-A0A966D4W0-F1
#
_entry.id   AF-A0A966D4W0-F1
#
_cell.length_a   1.000
_cell.length_b   1.000
_cell.length_c   1.000
_cell.angle_alpha   90.00
_cell.angle_beta   90.00
_cell.angle_gamma   90.00
#
_symmetry.space_group_name_H-M   'P 1'
#
loop_
_entity.id
_entity.type
_entity.pdbx_description
1 polymer ?
#
loop_
_entity_poly.entity_id
_entity_poly.type
_entity_poly.pdbx_seq_one_letter_code
_entity_poly.pdbx_strand_id
1 'polypeptide(L)'
;MKQASRIFLLLSLLFSLLCGLPALEAAETGEASGWTFSTTPYVWFSGLNGTVGVKGYKARVNLSFSDILSDMDASGMLTFQGHKGNQYFFFDGMYLDLSDT
;
A
#
# COMPACT_ATOMS: atom_id res chain seq x y z
N MET A 1 22.73 -7.13 -8.13
CA MET A 1 22.48 -8.59 -7.87
C MET A 1 22.37 -8.94 -6.38
N LYS A 2 23.33 -8.55 -5.51
CA LYS A 2 23.28 -8.91 -4.07
C LYS A 2 22.17 -8.20 -3.27
N GLN A 3 21.76 -7.00 -3.69
CA GLN A 3 20.72 -6.18 -3.03
C GLN A 3 19.31 -6.69 -3.34
N ALA A 4 19.00 -6.97 -4.61
CA ALA A 4 17.73 -7.57 -5.03
C ALA A 4 17.45 -8.94 -4.36
N SER A 5 18.48 -9.77 -4.18
CA SER A 5 18.34 -11.06 -3.47
C SER A 5 18.01 -10.90 -1.98
N ARG A 6 18.49 -9.84 -1.33
CA ARG A 6 18.20 -9.54 0.08
C ARG A 6 16.80 -8.97 0.25
N ILE A 7 16.37 -8.09 -0.66
CA ILE A 7 15.00 -7.57 -0.71
C ILE A 7 14.01 -8.72 -0.91
N PHE A 8 14.30 -9.64 -1.85
CA PHE A 8 13.43 -10.79 -2.12
C PHE A 8 13.29 -11.72 -0.90
N LEU A 9 14.40 -11.96 -0.17
CA LEU A 9 14.39 -12.75 1.07
C LEU A 9 13.65 -12.04 2.22
N LEU A 10 13.78 -10.72 2.34
CA LEU A 10 13.06 -9.93 3.35
C LEU A 10 11.57 -9.84 3.04
N LEU A 11 11.18 -9.69 1.78
CA LEU A 11 9.78 -9.71 1.35
C LEU A 11 9.13 -11.07 1.61
N SER A 12 9.83 -12.17 1.34
CA SER A 12 9.30 -13.52 1.62
C SER A 12 9.19 -13.81 3.12
N LEU A 13 10.12 -13.30 3.93
CA LEU A 13 10.02 -13.36 5.39
C LEU A 13 8.87 -12.48 5.92
N LEU A 14 8.72 -11.27 5.41
CA LEU A 14 7.66 -10.32 5.77
C LEU A 14 6.28 -10.85 5.35
N PHE A 15 6.17 -11.46 4.17
CA PHE A 15 4.95 -12.10 3.69
C PHE A 15 4.56 -13.29 4.57
N SER A 16 5.52 -14.12 4.96
CA SER A 16 5.29 -15.23 5.90
C SER A 16 4.83 -14.74 7.27
N LEU A 17 5.37 -13.60 7.74
CA LEU A 17 4.97 -12.97 8.99
C LEU A 17 3.56 -12.35 8.89
N LEU A 18 3.23 -11.70 7.76
CA LEU A 18 1.93 -11.09 7.52
C LEU A 18 0.82 -12.14 7.39
N CYS A 19 1.07 -13.27 6.73
CA CYS A 19 0.12 -14.38 6.60
C CYS A 19 -0.15 -15.12 7.92
N GLY A 20 0.78 -15.03 8.89
CA GLY A 20 0.64 -15.68 10.20
C GLY A 20 -0.06 -14.83 11.26
N LEU A 21 -0.29 -13.54 10.99
CA LEU A 21 -1.02 -12.67 11.91
C LEU A 21 -2.52 -12.93 11.74
N PRO A 22 -3.27 -13.23 12.83
CA PRO A 22 -4.71 -13.22 12.74
C PRO A 22 -5.15 -11.83 12.28
N ALA A 23 -6.10 -11.76 11.35
CA ALA A 23 -6.74 -10.50 11.01
C ALA A 23 -7.21 -9.87 12.32
N LEU A 24 -6.71 -8.68 12.63
CA LEU A 24 -7.20 -7.90 13.77
C LEU A 24 -8.56 -7.32 13.37
N GLU A 25 -9.53 -8.21 13.15
CA GLU A 25 -10.92 -7.84 13.14
C GLU A 25 -11.26 -7.51 14.59
N ALA A 26 -11.55 -6.24 14.86
CA ALA A 26 -12.13 -5.84 16.12
C ALA A 26 -13.39 -6.71 16.32
N ALA A 27 -13.34 -7.64 17.27
CA ALA A 27 -14.50 -8.43 17.62
C ALA A 27 -15.62 -7.45 17.99
N GLU A 28 -16.70 -7.44 17.23
CA GLU A 28 -17.90 -6.69 17.59
C GLU A 28 -18.50 -7.35 18.83
N THR A 29 -18.00 -6.97 20.00
CA THR A 29 -18.63 -7.32 21.28
C THR A 29 -19.96 -6.58 21.31
N GLY A 30 -21.05 -7.34 21.33
CA GLY A 30 -22.42 -6.84 21.26
C GLY A 30 -22.68 -5.65 22.18
N GLU A 31 -22.81 -4.48 21.55
CA GLU A 31 -23.78 -3.41 21.76
C GLU A 31 -23.36 -2.26 20.84
N ALA A 32 -24.09 -2.05 19.74
CA ALA A 32 -23.78 -1.08 18.69
C ALA A 32 -24.02 0.39 19.13
N SER A 33 -23.46 0.81 20.26
CA SER A 33 -23.54 2.19 20.78
C SER A 33 -22.24 2.98 20.64
N GLY A 34 -21.14 2.32 20.28
CA GLY A 34 -19.79 2.89 20.15
C GLY A 34 -19.33 3.13 18.70
N TRP A 35 -18.16 3.75 18.56
CA TRP A 35 -17.45 3.83 17.27
C TRP A 35 -16.64 2.55 17.06
N THR A 36 -16.87 1.90 15.92
CA THR A 36 -16.03 0.78 15.44
C THR A 36 -14.94 1.35 14.54
N PHE A 37 -13.69 0.95 14.77
CA PHE A 37 -12.56 1.31 13.94
C PHE A 37 -11.98 0.05 13.30
N SER A 38 -11.63 0.14 12.03
CA SER A 38 -10.93 -0.93 11.31
C SER A 38 -9.79 -0.32 10.49
N THR A 39 -8.69 -1.08 10.43
CA THR A 39 -7.50 -0.71 9.68
C THR A 39 -7.17 -1.86 8.75
N THR A 40 -7.09 -1.60 7.45
CA THR A 40 -6.84 -2.62 6.45
C THR A 40 -5.60 -2.27 5.66
N PRO A 41 -4.45 -2.92 5.92
CA PRO A 41 -3.33 -2.88 5.00
C PRO A 41 -3.70 -3.68 3.75
N TYR A 42 -3.40 -3.13 2.58
CA TYR A 42 -3.64 -3.80 1.30
C TYR A 42 -2.49 -3.53 0.33
N VAL A 43 -2.39 -4.31 -0.73
CA VAL A 43 -1.36 -4.14 -1.76
C VAL A 43 -2.05 -3.94 -3.09
N TRP A 44 -1.63 -2.93 -3.85
CA TRP A 44 -2.10 -2.67 -5.20
C TRP A 44 -0.93 -2.69 -6.18
N PHE A 45 -1.11 -3.35 -7.32
CA PHE A 45 -0.11 -3.42 -8.37
C PHE A 45 -0.55 -2.55 -9.53
N SER A 46 0.22 -1.49 -9.83
CA SER A 46 -0.07 -0.53 -10.90
C SER A 46 1.13 -0.39 -11.83
N GLY A 47 0.87 -0.01 -13.08
CA GLY A 47 1.87 0.42 -14.07
C GLY A 47 1.49 1.80 -14.59
N LEU A 48 2.47 2.58 -15.05
CA LEU A 48 2.26 3.95 -15.53
C LEU A 48 2.62 4.06 -17.01
N ASN A 49 1.64 4.34 -17.87
CA ASN A 49 1.88 4.65 -19.28
C ASN A 49 1.22 5.97 -19.64
N GLY A 50 2.02 6.97 -19.99
CA GLY A 50 1.50 8.29 -20.32
C GLY A 50 2.58 9.31 -20.66
N THR A 51 2.14 10.54 -20.90
CA THR A 51 3.04 11.67 -21.06
C THR A 51 2.84 12.60 -19.87
N VAL A 52 3.87 12.75 -19.07
CA VAL A 52 3.88 13.61 -17.89
C VAL A 52 4.50 14.93 -18.28
N GLY A 53 3.96 16.05 -17.79
CA GLY A 53 4.51 17.36 -18.11
C GLY A 53 4.54 18.31 -16.93
N VAL A 54 5.64 19.04 -16.80
CA VAL A 54 5.86 20.04 -15.74
C VAL A 54 6.51 21.27 -16.36
N LYS A 55 5.95 22.46 -16.10
CA LYS A 55 6.48 23.75 -16.59
C LYS A 55 6.78 23.78 -18.11
N GLY A 56 5.93 23.14 -18.92
CA GLY A 56 6.09 23.11 -20.38
C GLY A 56 6.98 21.99 -20.92
N TYR A 57 7.73 21.29 -20.06
CA TYR A 57 8.45 20.08 -20.43
C TYR A 57 7.47 18.90 -20.45
N LYS A 58 7.63 18.00 -21.42
CA LYS A 58 6.86 16.77 -21.53
C LYS A 58 7.82 15.60 -21.66
N ALA A 59 7.62 14.56 -20.86
CA ALA A 59 8.34 13.30 -20.93
C ALA A 59 7.34 12.16 -21.10
N ARG A 60 7.67 11.21 -21.99
CA ARG A 60 6.90 9.97 -22.07
C ARG A 60 7.40 9.02 -21.00
N VAL A 61 6.48 8.50 -20.20
CA VAL A 61 6.75 7.54 -19.13
C VAL A 61 6.01 6.26 -19.46
N ASN A 62 6.73 5.15 -19.42
CA ASN A 62 6.19 3.81 -19.59
C ASN A 62 6.90 2.90 -18.59
N LEU A 63 6.30 2.77 -17.41
CA LEU A 63 6.78 1.94 -16.32
C LEU A 63 5.82 0.75 -16.17
N SER A 64 6.33 -0.45 -16.40
CA SER A 64 5.61 -1.67 -16.03
C SER A 64 5.66 -1.87 -14.51
N PHE A 65 4.82 -2.75 -13.99
CA PHE A 65 4.85 -3.09 -12.56
C PHE A 65 6.22 -3.59 -12.10
N SER A 66 6.92 -4.39 -12.92
CA SER A 66 8.25 -4.89 -12.57
C SER A 66 9.28 -3.78 -12.49
N ASP A 67 9.17 -2.76 -13.35
CA ASP A 67 10.07 -1.61 -13.35
C ASP A 67 9.85 -0.75 -12.09
N ILE A 68 8.59 -0.56 -11.70
CA ILE A 68 8.25 0.12 -10.45
C ILE A 68 8.80 -0.64 -9.25
N LEU A 69 8.64 -1.97 -9.20
CA LEU A 69 9.20 -2.77 -8.11
C LEU A 69 10.74 -2.78 -8.06
N SER A 70 11.42 -2.69 -9.20
CA SER A 70 12.88 -2.70 -9.21
C SER A 70 13.49 -1.41 -8.70
N ASP A 71 12.79 -0.29 -8.91
CA ASP A 71 13.27 1.07 -8.63
C ASP A 71 12.62 1.66 -7.36
N MET A 72 11.75 0.90 -6.70
CA MET A 72 11.05 1.28 -5.48
C MET A 72 11.91 1.03 -4.24
N ASP A 73 12.20 2.10 -3.52
CA ASP A 73 12.88 2.05 -2.24
C ASP A 73 11.91 1.76 -1.09
N ALA A 74 10.72 2.37 -1.11
CA ALA A 74 9.68 2.20 -0.10
C ALA A 74 8.28 2.37 -0.67
N SER A 75 7.33 1.57 -0.16
CA SER A 75 5.91 1.77 -0.40
C SER A 75 5.08 1.40 0.83
N GLY A 76 3.91 2.01 0.94
CA GLY A 76 2.97 1.74 2.02
C GLY A 76 1.56 2.10 1.60
N MET A 77 0.62 1.20 1.89
CA MET A 77 -0.79 1.38 1.57
C MET A 77 -1.63 0.95 2.77
N LEU A 78 -2.47 1.87 3.24
CA LEU A 78 -3.25 1.65 4.45
C LEU A 78 -4.58 2.36 4.35
N THR A 79 -5.64 1.60 4.59
CA THR A 79 -6.97 2.14 4.81
C THR A 79 -7.27 2.19 6.30
N PHE A 80 -7.84 3.31 6.75
CA PHE A 80 -8.41 3.48 8.08
C PHE A 80 -9.88 3.88 7.95
N GLN A 81 -10.77 3.11 8.57
CA GLN A 81 -12.19 3.35 8.55
C GLN A 81 -12.75 3.39 9.97
N GLY A 82 -13.71 4.28 10.20
CA GLY A 82 -14.47 4.31 11.44
C GLY A 82 -15.94 4.54 11.17
N HIS A 83 -16.79 3.82 11.88
CA HIS A 83 -18.23 3.99 11.76
C HIS A 83 -18.99 3.83 13.06
N LYS A 84 -20.15 4.48 13.13
CA LYS A 84 -21.13 4.37 14.21
C LYS A 84 -22.53 4.51 13.63
N GLY A 85 -23.29 3.41 13.58
CA GLY A 85 -24.58 3.37 12.91
C GLY A 85 -24.45 3.83 11.45
N ASN A 86 -25.20 4.88 11.07
CA ASN A 86 -25.17 5.47 9.72
C ASN A 86 -24.06 6.51 9.48
N GLN A 87 -23.20 6.79 10.47
CA GLN A 87 -22.09 7.73 10.33
C GLN A 87 -20.82 6.96 10.01
N TYR A 88 -20.14 7.34 8.91
CA TYR A 88 -18.93 6.70 8.42
C TYR A 88 -17.88 7.75 8.09
N PHE A 89 -16.62 7.43 8.36
CA PHE A 89 -15.49 8.12 7.78
C PHE A 89 -14.45 7.09 7.30
N PHE A 90 -13.75 7.45 6.24
CA PHE A 90 -12.81 6.58 5.56
C PHE A 90 -11.61 7.42 5.15
N PHE A 91 -10.42 6.90 5.43
CA PHE A 91 -9.15 7.48 5.04
C PHE A 91 -8.35 6.40 4.32
N ASP A 92 -7.85 6.73 3.13
CA ASP A 92 -6.98 5.85 2.37
C ASP A 92 -5.68 6.57 2.07
N GLY A 93 -4.58 5.98 2.53
CA GLY A 93 -3.24 6.49 2.38
C GLY A 93 -2.41 5.60 1.47
N MET A 94 -1.77 6.22 0.48
CA MET A 94 -0.80 5.59 -0.41
C MET A 94 0.50 6.38 -0.38
N TYR A 95 1.62 5.67 -0.26
CA TYR A 95 2.96 6.21 -0.37
C TYR A 95 3.78 5.35 -1.32
N LEU A 96 4.48 6.01 -2.25
CA LEU A 96 5.38 5.39 -3.22
C LEU A 96 6.61 6.27 -3.36
N ASP A 97 7.78 5.70 -3.08
CA ASP A 97 9.07 6.35 -3.28
C ASP A 97 9.86 5.60 -4.37
N LEU A 98 10.31 6.35 -5.37
CA LEU A 98 11.02 5.84 -6.54
C LEU A 98 12.33 6.63 -6.69
N SER A 99 13.44 5.90 -6.73
CA SER A 99 14.76 6.49 -6.97
C SER A 99 15.34 5.98 -8.27
N ASP A 100 15.79 6.92 -9.10
CA ASP A 100 16.62 6.62 -10.27
C ASP A 100 18.06 6.44 -9.74
N THR A 101 18.67 5.27 -9.92
CA THR A 101 20.04 5.00 -9.45
C THR A 101 21.07 5.79 -10.24
#